data_AF-A0A4P6JQL5-F1
#
_entry.id   AF-A0A4P6JQL5-F1
#
_cell.length_a   1.000
_cell.length_b   1.000
_cell.length_c   1.000
_cell.angle_alpha   90.00
_cell.angle_beta   90.00
_cell.angle_gamma   90.00
#
_symmetry.space_group_name_H-M   'P 1'
#
loop_
_entity.id
_entity.type
_entity.pdbx_description
1 polymer ?
#
loop_
_entity_poly.entity_id
_entity_poly.type
_entity_poly.pdbx_seq_one_letter_code
_entity_poly.pdbx_strand_id
1 'polypeptide(L)'
;MPMPQFAASKLPIFRRLYRRFARNANLISQDTNGLGGDGMKPPVFAYYAPTDVDAALGMLQEFAREQKHDVKLLAGGQSLMPLLNMRLAHPEIIIDLNQLSTQLSSLRLEDDCLRIGALTRHYQLALQPLIVKHCPLLVEAVKLIGHAAIITRGTIGGSLVHADPAAELPLVLTTLGGSVTLASLEKRRELKVSEFFLSFLTTGIEDNELLIEVTVPVLPPGSGQAIEEFSLRHGDFALVAAAAQVTLGTDGTLAAVRLGIGGAAPTPIDCSHLFVPVLKQAPDPSVLREILHNVKDHLDPTADIHASAEYRLELAETLAYRALERAMQKAKVAIAIDSLH
;
A
#
# COMPACT_ATOMS: atom_id res chain seq x y z
N MET A 1 -23.59 -22.14 -48.57
CA MET A 1 -22.38 -21.61 -49.24
C MET A 1 -22.72 -20.25 -49.86
N PRO A 2 -21.88 -19.22 -49.75
CA PRO A 2 -21.21 -18.72 -48.54
C PRO A 2 -21.38 -17.18 -48.34
N MET A 3 -21.00 -16.74 -47.14
CA MET A 3 -20.88 -15.36 -46.64
C MET A 3 -20.03 -14.42 -47.53
N PRO A 4 -20.28 -13.09 -47.54
CA PRO A 4 -19.30 -12.14 -48.01
C PRO A 4 -18.19 -11.92 -46.97
N GLN A 5 -16.96 -12.12 -47.44
CA GLN A 5 -15.70 -11.79 -46.79
C GLN A 5 -15.60 -10.27 -46.57
N PHE A 6 -15.30 -9.83 -45.34
CA PHE A 6 -14.68 -8.53 -45.13
C PHE A 6 -13.21 -8.72 -44.77
N ALA A 7 -12.39 -8.11 -45.62
CA ALA A 7 -10.96 -8.23 -45.68
C ALA A 7 -10.27 -7.67 -44.43
N ALA A 8 -9.35 -8.48 -43.90
CA ALA A 8 -8.32 -8.04 -42.98
C ALA A 8 -7.33 -7.13 -43.72
N SER A 9 -7.35 -5.83 -43.45
CA SER A 9 -6.22 -4.96 -43.77
C SER A 9 -6.24 -3.69 -42.92
N LYS A 10 -5.39 -3.65 -41.88
CA LYS A 10 -4.61 -2.50 -41.40
C LYS A 10 -3.98 -2.82 -40.04
N LEU A 11 -2.85 -3.55 -40.06
CA LEU A 11 -1.89 -3.58 -38.94
C LEU A 11 -0.47 -3.96 -39.44
N PRO A 12 0.26 -3.05 -40.13
CA PRO A 12 1.68 -3.28 -40.44
C PRO A 12 2.66 -2.37 -39.67
N ILE A 13 2.18 -1.44 -38.82
CA ILE A 13 3.06 -0.45 -38.18
C ILE A 13 3.70 -0.98 -36.88
N PHE A 14 2.94 -1.70 -36.05
CA PHE A 14 3.46 -2.25 -34.77
C PHE A 14 4.45 -3.40 -34.96
N ARG A 15 4.25 -4.28 -35.95
CA ARG A 15 5.20 -5.38 -36.26
C ARG A 15 6.57 -4.89 -36.75
N ARG A 16 6.67 -3.68 -37.32
CA ARG A 16 7.94 -3.11 -37.78
C ARG A 16 8.75 -2.45 -36.65
N LEU A 17 8.09 -1.90 -35.63
CA LEU A 17 8.76 -1.35 -34.45
C LEU A 17 9.34 -2.46 -33.56
N TYR A 18 8.60 -3.57 -33.39
CA TYR A 18 9.06 -4.75 -32.67
C TYR A 18 10.39 -5.32 -33.23
N ARG A 19 10.54 -5.37 -34.57
CA ARG A 19 11.79 -5.86 -35.19
C ARG A 19 12.93 -4.83 -35.24
N ARG A 20 12.64 -3.54 -35.12
CA ARG A 20 13.66 -2.48 -35.22
C ARG A 20 14.29 -2.16 -33.86
N PHE A 21 13.55 -2.32 -32.76
CA PHE A 21 14.12 -2.26 -31.41
C PHE A 21 14.84 -3.55 -31.00
N ALA A 22 14.38 -4.72 -31.47
CA ALA A 22 15.04 -6.01 -31.22
C ALA A 22 16.43 -6.18 -31.90
N ARG A 23 16.87 -5.24 -32.75
CA ARG A 23 18.19 -5.30 -33.42
C ARG A 23 19.29 -4.47 -32.74
N ASN A 24 18.95 -3.58 -31.79
CA ASN A 24 19.93 -2.73 -31.11
C ASN A 24 20.03 -3.01 -29.59
N ALA A 25 19.34 -4.04 -29.09
CA ALA A 25 19.69 -4.61 -27.80
C ALA A 25 21.00 -5.39 -28.00
N ASN A 26 22.12 -4.82 -27.55
CA ASN A 26 23.36 -5.57 -27.38
C ASN A 26 23.06 -6.76 -26.47
N LEU A 27 22.88 -7.93 -27.09
CA LEU A 27 22.84 -9.22 -26.46
C LEU A 27 24.18 -9.42 -25.73
N ILE A 28 24.21 -9.13 -24.44
CA ILE A 28 25.14 -9.79 -23.54
C ILE A 28 24.53 -11.17 -23.25
N SER A 29 24.57 -12.05 -24.25
CA SER A 29 24.46 -13.49 -24.02
C SER A 29 25.89 -14.00 -23.92
N GLN A 30 26.42 -14.06 -22.70
CA GLN A 30 27.51 -14.99 -22.43
C GLN A 30 26.90 -16.23 -21.79
N ASP A 31 27.02 -17.33 -22.53
CA ASP A 31 26.86 -18.69 -22.04
C ASP A 31 27.54 -18.85 -20.68
N THR A 32 26.76 -19.26 -19.68
CA THR A 32 27.29 -19.96 -18.50
C THR A 32 26.55 -21.28 -18.36
N ASN A 33 26.70 -22.15 -19.35
CA ASN A 33 26.57 -23.58 -19.13
C ASN A 33 27.90 -24.08 -18.56
N GLY A 34 27.90 -24.36 -17.27
CA GLY A 34 28.99 -25.05 -16.60
C GLY A 34 29.53 -24.30 -15.38
N LEU A 35 29.46 -25.00 -14.24
CA LEU A 35 30.05 -24.72 -12.92
C LEU A 35 29.15 -23.94 -11.96
N GLY A 36 28.70 -24.67 -10.94
CA GLY A 36 27.93 -24.17 -9.82
C GLY A 36 28.59 -22.98 -9.13
N GLY A 37 27.83 -21.91 -9.10
CA GLY A 37 28.00 -20.75 -8.24
C GLY A 37 26.60 -20.19 -8.04
N ASP A 38 25.88 -20.79 -7.10
CA ASP A 38 24.47 -20.54 -6.76
C ASP A 38 24.33 -19.18 -6.07
N GLY A 39 24.69 -18.12 -6.79
CA GLY A 39 24.74 -16.76 -6.30
C GLY A 39 23.39 -16.06 -6.46
N MET A 40 23.07 -15.21 -5.47
CA MET A 40 21.92 -14.29 -5.36
C MET A 40 21.72 -13.39 -6.61
N LYS A 41 21.41 -13.99 -7.75
CA LYS A 41 21.21 -13.33 -9.05
C LYS A 41 19.78 -13.54 -9.51
N PRO A 42 19.07 -12.47 -9.93
CA PRO A 42 17.75 -12.56 -10.52
C PRO A 42 17.68 -13.55 -11.68
N PRO A 43 16.49 -14.14 -11.93
CA PRO A 43 16.23 -14.80 -13.21
C PRO A 43 16.36 -13.79 -14.36
N VAL A 44 16.53 -14.32 -15.58
CA VAL A 44 16.53 -13.48 -16.79
C VAL A 44 15.10 -13.01 -17.05
N PHE A 45 14.93 -11.70 -17.29
CA PHE A 45 13.65 -11.08 -17.65
C PHE A 45 13.84 -10.03 -18.74
N ALA A 46 12.79 -9.77 -19.52
CA ALA A 46 12.72 -8.60 -20.38
C ALA A 46 12.44 -7.35 -19.53
N TYR A 47 13.04 -6.22 -19.88
CA TYR A 47 12.90 -4.97 -19.15
C TYR A 47 12.39 -3.85 -20.05
N TYR A 48 11.34 -3.17 -19.60
CA TYR A 48 10.74 -2.02 -20.28
C TYR A 48 10.67 -0.85 -19.31
N ALA A 49 10.94 0.37 -19.79
CA ALA A 49 10.86 1.60 -19.02
C ALA A 49 10.03 2.63 -19.80
N PRO A 50 8.68 2.54 -19.77
CA PRO A 50 7.81 3.50 -20.44
C PRO A 50 8.02 4.92 -19.88
N THR A 51 7.85 5.93 -20.73
CA THR A 51 8.05 7.34 -20.39
C THR A 51 6.77 8.05 -19.93
N ASP A 52 5.62 7.41 -20.12
CA ASP A 52 4.31 7.93 -19.73
C ASP A 52 3.34 6.82 -19.32
N VAL A 53 2.27 7.23 -18.63
CA VAL A 53 1.29 6.31 -18.05
C VAL A 53 0.54 5.56 -19.14
N ASP A 54 0.17 6.21 -20.25
CA ASP A 54 -0.57 5.58 -21.34
C ASP A 54 0.27 4.48 -22.03
N ALA A 55 1.57 4.71 -22.19
CA ALA A 55 2.50 3.70 -22.70
C ALA A 55 2.60 2.50 -21.74
N ALA A 56 2.67 2.73 -20.43
CA ALA A 56 2.70 1.65 -19.44
C ALA A 56 1.40 0.83 -19.46
N LEU A 57 0.24 1.50 -19.48
CA LEU A 57 -1.08 0.86 -19.57
C LEU A 57 -1.26 0.11 -20.88
N GLY A 58 -0.73 0.63 -22.00
CA GLY A 58 -0.72 -0.06 -23.29
C GLY A 58 0.06 -1.35 -23.27
N MET A 59 1.25 -1.36 -22.63
CA MET A 59 2.03 -2.58 -22.43
C MET A 59 1.28 -3.59 -21.56
N LEU A 60 0.73 -3.15 -20.42
CA LEU A 60 -0.05 -4.00 -19.52
C LEU A 60 -1.26 -4.62 -20.24
N GLN A 61 -2.00 -3.83 -21.01
CA GLN A 61 -3.15 -4.31 -21.78
C GLN A 61 -2.74 -5.34 -22.85
N GLU A 62 -1.61 -5.14 -23.52
CA GLU A 62 -1.08 -6.07 -24.52
C GLU A 62 -0.68 -7.40 -23.87
N PHE A 63 0.11 -7.37 -22.78
CA PHE A 63 0.56 -8.58 -22.10
C PHE A 63 -0.57 -9.34 -21.39
N ALA A 64 -1.52 -8.63 -20.77
CA ALA A 64 -2.69 -9.24 -20.16
C ALA A 64 -3.56 -9.98 -21.19
N ARG A 65 -3.71 -9.44 -22.41
CA ARG A 65 -4.45 -10.09 -23.50
C ARG A 65 -3.78 -11.39 -23.97
N GLU A 66 -2.46 -11.44 -23.93
CA GLU A 66 -1.72 -12.63 -24.37
C GLU A 66 -1.80 -13.78 -23.36
N GLN A 67 -2.16 -13.52 -22.10
CA GLN A 67 -2.33 -14.48 -20.99
C GLN A 67 -1.17 -15.49 -20.85
N LYS A 68 0.04 -15.06 -21.22
CA LYS A 68 1.21 -15.94 -21.32
C LYS A 68 2.44 -15.41 -20.61
N HIS A 69 2.39 -14.18 -20.13
CA HIS A 69 3.55 -13.51 -19.56
C HIS A 69 3.27 -13.19 -18.09
N ASP A 70 4.15 -13.65 -17.19
CA ASP A 70 4.20 -13.14 -15.83
C ASP A 70 4.88 -11.76 -15.87
N VAL A 71 4.08 -10.72 -15.69
CA VAL A 71 4.53 -9.32 -15.71
C VAL A 71 4.56 -8.78 -14.29
N LYS A 72 5.68 -8.15 -13.91
CA LYS A 72 5.78 -7.41 -12.65
C LYS A 72 6.15 -5.95 -12.88
N LEU A 73 5.55 -5.10 -12.06
CA LEU A 73 5.81 -3.67 -12.06
C LEU A 73 6.94 -3.33 -11.09
N LEU A 74 7.95 -2.61 -11.57
CA LEU A 74 9.06 -2.13 -10.75
C LEU A 74 8.82 -0.66 -10.37
N ALA A 75 8.37 -0.45 -9.13
CA ALA A 75 8.33 0.87 -8.49
C ALA A 75 9.63 1.13 -7.71
N GLY A 76 9.58 1.14 -6.38
CA GLY A 76 10.77 1.26 -5.52
C GLY A 76 11.70 0.04 -5.49
N GLY A 77 11.15 -1.13 -5.84
CA GLY A 77 11.88 -2.40 -5.89
C GLY A 77 12.25 -2.98 -4.52
N GLN A 78 11.73 -2.44 -3.42
CA GLN A 78 12.15 -2.85 -2.06
C GLN A 78 11.57 -4.20 -1.61
N SER A 79 10.50 -4.68 -2.25
CA SER A 79 10.01 -6.06 -2.08
C SER A 79 10.34 -6.93 -3.29
N LEU A 80 10.13 -6.41 -4.51
CA LEU A 80 10.34 -7.17 -5.73
C LEU A 80 11.81 -7.58 -5.94
N MET A 81 12.78 -6.67 -5.77
CA MET A 81 14.19 -7.01 -6.04
C MET A 81 14.74 -8.09 -5.10
N PRO A 82 14.45 -8.07 -3.77
CA PRO A 82 14.75 -9.20 -2.90
C PRO A 82 14.14 -10.52 -3.38
N LEU A 83 12.85 -10.55 -3.74
CA LEU A 83 12.18 -11.75 -4.24
C LEU A 83 12.86 -12.30 -5.51
N LEU A 84 13.31 -11.42 -6.41
CA LEU A 84 14.05 -11.82 -7.61
C LEU A 84 15.45 -12.36 -7.27
N ASN A 85 16.22 -11.66 -6.43
CA ASN A 85 17.56 -12.07 -6.04
C ASN A 85 17.57 -13.42 -5.30
N MET A 86 16.54 -13.69 -4.51
CA MET A 86 16.30 -14.96 -3.81
C MET A 86 15.59 -16.01 -4.66
N ARG A 87 15.20 -15.66 -5.90
CA ARG A 87 14.44 -16.53 -6.82
C ARG A 87 13.14 -17.08 -6.21
N LEU A 88 12.45 -16.24 -5.45
CA LEU A 88 11.09 -16.48 -4.98
C LEU A 88 10.04 -15.98 -5.98
N ALA A 89 10.45 -15.18 -6.96
CA ALA A 89 9.63 -14.74 -8.08
C ALA A 89 10.41 -14.87 -9.40
N HIS A 90 9.71 -15.23 -10.48
CA HIS A 90 10.29 -15.49 -11.81
C HIS A 90 9.51 -14.82 -12.94
N PRO A 91 9.31 -13.49 -12.90
CA PRO A 91 8.60 -12.80 -13.97
C PRO A 91 9.39 -12.88 -15.27
N GLU A 92 8.68 -13.03 -16.38
CA GLU A 92 9.27 -12.96 -17.71
C GLU A 92 9.54 -11.51 -18.11
N ILE A 93 8.75 -10.58 -17.56
CA ILE A 93 8.73 -9.17 -17.94
C ILE A 93 8.69 -8.28 -16.71
N ILE A 94 9.56 -7.27 -16.70
CA ILE A 94 9.53 -6.16 -15.75
C ILE A 94 9.25 -4.86 -16.47
N ILE A 95 8.23 -4.14 -16.01
CA ILE A 95 7.92 -2.77 -16.44
C ILE A 95 8.31 -1.80 -15.32
N ASP A 96 9.34 -1.00 -15.56
CA ASP A 96 9.86 0.00 -14.64
C ASP A 96 9.08 1.31 -14.73
N LEU A 97 8.46 1.68 -13.61
CA LEU A 97 7.61 2.85 -13.48
C LEU A 97 8.37 4.12 -13.07
N ASN A 98 9.67 4.05 -12.77
CA ASN A 98 10.40 5.16 -12.15
C ASN A 98 10.44 6.42 -13.04
N GLN A 99 10.38 6.27 -14.37
CA GLN A 99 10.28 7.38 -15.32
C GLN A 99 8.92 8.09 -15.30
N LEU A 100 7.90 7.49 -14.67
CA LEU A 100 6.56 8.05 -14.54
C LEU A 100 6.40 8.92 -13.29
N SER A 101 7.46 9.14 -12.51
CA SER A 101 7.42 9.89 -11.24
C SER A 101 6.80 11.28 -11.38
N THR A 102 7.03 11.99 -12.49
CA THR A 102 6.40 13.29 -12.75
C THR A 102 4.88 13.23 -12.86
N GLN A 103 4.33 12.08 -13.28
CA GLN A 103 2.89 11.85 -13.45
C GLN A 103 2.27 11.18 -12.22
N LEU A 104 3.05 10.37 -11.48
CA LEU A 104 2.56 9.50 -10.41
C LEU A 104 3.14 9.82 -9.02
N SER A 105 3.79 10.97 -8.82
CA SER A 105 4.24 11.43 -7.50
C SER A 105 3.59 12.76 -7.10
N SER A 106 2.42 13.09 -7.67
CA SER A 106 1.67 14.29 -7.30
C SER A 106 1.15 14.20 -5.86
N LEU A 107 0.99 15.35 -5.22
CA LEU A 107 0.47 15.44 -3.86
C LEU A 107 -0.46 16.66 -3.79
N ARG A 108 -1.73 16.43 -3.45
CA ARG A 108 -2.74 17.49 -3.40
C ARG A 108 -3.78 17.28 -2.33
N LEU A 109 -4.43 18.36 -1.93
CA LEU A 109 -5.60 18.38 -1.07
C LEU A 109 -6.81 18.69 -1.95
N GLU A 110 -7.80 17.82 -1.94
CA GLU A 110 -8.99 17.91 -2.79
C GLU A 110 -10.13 17.18 -2.09
N ASP A 111 -11.32 17.79 -2.03
CA ASP A 111 -12.53 17.20 -1.42
C ASP A 111 -12.32 16.63 0.00
N ASP A 112 -11.71 17.43 0.89
CA ASP A 112 -11.36 17.02 2.26
C ASP A 112 -10.52 15.74 2.35
N CYS A 113 -9.78 15.44 1.28
CA CYS A 113 -8.94 14.25 1.17
C CYS A 113 -7.53 14.63 0.70
N LEU A 114 -6.55 13.93 1.26
CA LEU A 114 -5.16 13.96 0.81
C LEU A 114 -5.00 12.94 -0.31
N ARG A 115 -4.70 13.41 -1.51
CA ARG A 115 -4.46 12.58 -2.70
C ARG A 115 -2.97 12.49 -2.98
N ILE A 116 -2.45 11.27 -2.98
CA ILE A 116 -1.02 10.93 -3.00
C ILE A 116 -0.75 10.04 -4.20
N GLY A 117 0.10 10.47 -5.13
CA GLY A 117 0.50 9.67 -6.27
C GLY A 117 1.23 8.39 -5.87
N ALA A 118 0.97 7.29 -6.58
CA ALA A 118 1.47 5.95 -6.29
C ALA A 118 3.00 5.84 -6.13
N LEU A 119 3.76 6.64 -6.88
CA LEU A 119 5.23 6.65 -6.86
C LEU A 119 5.81 7.65 -5.85
N THR A 120 4.99 8.22 -4.97
CA THR A 120 5.48 9.01 -3.83
C THR A 120 6.31 8.12 -2.92
N ARG A 121 7.55 8.54 -2.66
CA ARG A 121 8.52 7.78 -1.85
C ARG A 121 8.19 7.87 -0.37
N HIS A 122 8.56 6.85 0.40
CA HIS A 122 8.34 6.86 1.85
C HIS A 122 9.00 8.09 2.52
N TYR A 123 10.23 8.46 2.13
CA TYR A 123 10.86 9.66 2.68
C TYR A 123 10.05 10.94 2.40
N GLN A 124 9.34 11.02 1.27
CA GLN A 124 8.48 12.15 0.96
C GLN A 124 7.24 12.14 1.87
N LEU A 125 6.68 10.97 2.17
CA LEU A 125 5.58 10.87 3.14
C LEU A 125 5.96 11.41 4.52
N ALA A 126 7.21 11.18 4.96
CA ALA A 126 7.69 11.64 6.25
C ALA A 126 8.01 13.14 6.32
N LEU A 127 8.30 13.79 5.19
CA LEU A 127 8.87 15.14 5.15
C LEU A 127 7.97 16.18 4.46
N GLN A 128 7.02 15.77 3.62
CA GLN A 128 6.18 16.70 2.88
C GLN A 128 5.26 17.48 3.83
N PRO A 129 5.26 18.82 3.81
CA PRO A 129 4.47 19.64 4.74
C PRO A 129 2.97 19.33 4.70
N LEU A 130 2.42 19.02 3.52
CA LEU A 130 1.01 18.68 3.38
C LEU A 130 0.67 17.39 4.14
N ILE A 131 1.55 16.39 4.10
CA ILE A 131 1.34 15.10 4.78
C ILE A 131 1.54 15.27 6.28
N VAL A 132 2.62 15.95 6.69
CA VAL A 132 2.89 16.25 8.10
C VAL A 132 1.72 16.96 8.77
N LYS A 133 1.07 17.89 8.04
CA LYS A 133 -0.06 18.64 8.55
C LYS A 133 -1.37 17.84 8.57
N HIS A 134 -1.68 17.12 7.49
CA HIS A 134 -3.01 16.54 7.28
C HIS A 134 -3.12 15.05 7.59
N CYS A 135 -2.02 14.31 7.60
CA CYS A 135 -1.98 12.89 7.91
C CYS A 135 -0.69 12.50 8.68
N PRO A 136 -0.54 12.94 9.94
CA PRO A 136 0.64 12.62 10.75
C PRO A 136 0.81 11.12 11.01
N LEU A 137 -0.24 10.30 10.90
CA LEU A 137 -0.13 8.85 11.04
C LEU A 137 0.77 8.22 9.95
N LEU A 138 0.72 8.71 8.71
CA LEU A 138 1.65 8.28 7.66
C LEU A 138 3.11 8.61 8.01
N VAL A 139 3.34 9.75 8.66
CA VAL A 139 4.67 10.16 9.10
C VAL A 139 5.19 9.24 10.20
N GLU A 140 4.34 8.86 11.16
CA GLU A 140 4.73 7.90 12.20
C GLU A 140 4.98 6.50 11.62
N ALA A 141 4.12 6.04 10.70
CA ALA A 141 4.29 4.74 10.04
C ALA A 141 5.63 4.64 9.30
N VAL A 142 6.04 5.67 8.55
CA VAL A 142 7.33 5.63 7.83
C VAL A 142 8.54 5.51 8.75
N LYS A 143 8.44 5.93 10.01
CA LYS A 143 9.54 5.76 10.98
C LYS A 143 9.72 4.31 11.43
N LEU A 144 8.72 3.46 11.21
CA LEU A 144 8.77 2.03 11.51
C LEU A 144 9.30 1.23 10.30
N ILE A 145 9.09 1.74 9.08
CA ILE A 145 9.51 1.10 7.84
C ILE A 145 11.04 1.01 7.72
N GLY A 146 11.58 -0.19 7.95
CA GLY A 146 12.88 -0.58 7.44
C GLY A 146 14.04 0.35 7.80
N HIS A 147 14.97 0.49 6.86
CA HIS A 147 16.13 1.37 6.97
C HIS A 147 16.18 2.37 5.81
N ALA A 148 17.13 3.31 5.85
CA ALA A 148 17.23 4.41 4.89
C ALA A 148 17.17 3.96 3.41
N ALA A 149 17.74 2.81 3.05
CA ALA A 149 17.66 2.27 1.69
C ALA A 149 16.21 1.95 1.25
N ILE A 150 15.42 1.39 2.16
CA ILE A 150 14.01 1.09 1.95
C ILE A 150 13.20 2.39 1.90
N ILE A 151 13.44 3.31 2.83
CA ILE A 151 12.68 4.57 2.93
C ILE A 151 12.92 5.49 1.71
N THR A 152 14.15 5.54 1.20
CA THR A 152 14.51 6.43 0.08
C THR A 152 13.98 5.94 -1.27
N ARG A 153 13.79 4.62 -1.43
CA ARG A 153 13.35 4.02 -2.69
C ARG A 153 11.93 3.51 -2.67
N GLY A 154 11.46 2.98 -1.55
CA GLY A 154 10.11 2.45 -1.40
C GLY A 154 9.06 3.51 -1.69
N THR A 155 7.92 3.08 -2.21
CA THR A 155 6.82 3.93 -2.69
C THR A 155 5.53 3.52 -2.02
N ILE A 156 4.64 4.47 -1.73
CA ILE A 156 3.32 4.17 -1.14
C ILE A 156 2.54 3.15 -1.99
N GLY A 157 2.45 3.36 -3.30
CA GLY A 157 1.73 2.47 -4.21
C GLY A 157 2.34 1.08 -4.26
N GLY A 158 3.68 0.98 -4.31
CA GLY A 158 4.38 -0.31 -4.25
C GLY A 158 4.12 -1.08 -2.95
N SER A 159 4.06 -0.41 -1.80
CA SER A 159 3.72 -1.06 -0.51
C SER A 159 2.27 -1.54 -0.50
N LEU A 160 1.32 -0.73 -0.97
CA LEU A 160 -0.09 -1.09 -1.02
C LEU A 160 -0.36 -2.23 -2.02
N VAL A 161 0.18 -2.19 -3.24
CA VAL A 161 0.00 -3.25 -4.23
C VAL A 161 0.66 -4.55 -3.80
N HIS A 162 1.78 -4.49 -3.07
CA HIS A 162 2.41 -5.69 -2.53
C HIS A 162 1.56 -6.36 -1.46
N ALA A 163 0.78 -5.59 -0.69
CA ALA A 163 -0.20 -6.06 0.29
C ALA A 163 0.34 -7.09 1.30
N ASP A 164 1.53 -6.82 1.82
CA ASP A 164 2.03 -7.54 2.98
C ASP A 164 1.16 -7.17 4.21
N PRO A 165 0.56 -8.15 4.92
CA PRO A 165 -0.30 -7.86 6.06
C PRO A 165 0.42 -7.19 7.24
N ALA A 166 1.75 -7.33 7.33
CA ALA A 166 2.56 -6.70 8.36
C ALA A 166 3.02 -5.28 7.97
N ALA A 167 2.77 -4.83 6.73
CA ALA A 167 3.20 -3.51 6.30
C ALA A 167 2.33 -2.38 6.88
N GLU A 168 3.01 -1.30 7.24
CA GLU A 168 2.47 -0.18 8.01
C GLU A 168 1.58 0.71 7.14
N LEU A 169 1.90 0.90 5.85
CA LEU A 169 1.11 1.74 4.96
C LEU A 169 -0.26 1.13 4.61
N PRO A 170 -0.38 -0.18 4.30
CA PRO A 170 -1.66 -0.87 4.28
C PRO A 170 -2.46 -0.67 5.56
N LEU A 171 -1.84 -0.85 6.73
CA LEU A 171 -2.48 -0.65 8.03
C LEU A 171 -3.01 0.78 8.20
N VAL A 172 -2.20 1.80 7.92
CA VAL A 172 -2.65 3.20 8.00
C VAL A 172 -3.84 3.46 7.08
N LEU A 173 -3.81 2.96 5.84
CA LEU A 173 -4.90 3.16 4.89
C LEU A 173 -6.19 2.48 5.36
N THR A 174 -6.10 1.27 5.92
CA THR A 174 -7.21 0.55 6.52
C THR A 174 -7.79 1.32 7.70
N THR A 175 -6.97 1.71 8.68
CA THR A 175 -7.42 2.46 9.87
C THR A 175 -8.08 3.78 9.51
N LEU A 176 -7.56 4.50 8.51
CA LEU A 176 -8.09 5.79 8.10
C LEU A 176 -9.20 5.69 7.05
N GLY A 177 -9.60 4.48 6.65
CA GLY A 177 -10.68 4.25 5.69
C GLY A 177 -10.41 4.93 4.35
N GLY A 178 -9.18 4.82 3.84
CA GLY A 178 -8.81 5.38 2.56
C GLY A 178 -9.23 4.52 1.36
N SER A 179 -8.82 4.98 0.19
CA SER A 179 -9.11 4.32 -1.09
C SER A 179 -7.92 4.42 -2.03
N VAL A 180 -7.95 3.62 -3.10
CA VAL A 180 -6.96 3.65 -4.17
C VAL A 180 -7.64 3.85 -5.50
N THR A 181 -7.01 4.59 -6.40
CA THR A 181 -7.46 4.74 -7.79
C THR A 181 -6.60 3.87 -8.70
N LEU A 182 -7.26 2.97 -9.40
CA LEU A 182 -6.69 2.09 -10.42
C LEU A 182 -7.06 2.62 -11.81
N ALA A 183 -6.13 2.52 -12.74
CA ALA A 183 -6.35 2.91 -14.13
C ALA A 183 -5.98 1.76 -15.07
N SER A 184 -6.81 1.53 -16.08
CA SER A 184 -6.46 0.83 -17.31
C SER A 184 -6.55 1.80 -18.50
N LEU A 185 -6.26 1.35 -19.72
CA LEU A 185 -6.49 2.16 -20.92
C LEU A 185 -7.97 2.53 -21.12
N GLU A 186 -8.88 1.72 -20.58
CA GLU A 186 -10.32 1.82 -20.87
C GLU A 186 -11.06 2.59 -19.78
N LYS A 187 -10.61 2.48 -18.53
CA LYS A 187 -11.33 3.02 -17.37
C LYS A 187 -10.40 3.44 -16.25
N ARG A 188 -10.93 4.29 -15.39
CA ARG A 188 -10.40 4.56 -14.05
C ARG A 188 -11.46 4.16 -13.04
N ARG A 189 -11.06 3.47 -11.98
CA ARG A 189 -11.96 3.09 -10.89
C ARG A 189 -11.29 3.33 -9.55
N GLU A 190 -12.11 3.73 -8.58
CA GLU A 190 -11.70 3.85 -7.19
C GLU A 190 -12.17 2.61 -6.43
N LEU A 191 -11.30 2.03 -5.61
CA LEU A 191 -11.63 0.94 -4.70
C LEU A 191 -11.39 1.41 -3.27
N LYS A 192 -12.37 1.16 -2.39
CA LYS A 192 -12.16 1.34 -0.96
C LYS A 192 -11.12 0.34 -0.48
N VAL A 193 -10.40 0.67 0.59
CA VAL A 193 -9.40 -0.22 1.18
C VAL A 193 -9.97 -1.61 1.54
N SER A 194 -11.23 -1.68 1.98
CA SER A 194 -11.95 -2.92 2.29
C SER A 194 -12.23 -3.82 1.08
N GLU A 195 -12.15 -3.26 -0.14
CA GLU A 195 -12.32 -3.99 -1.41
C GLU A 195 -10.98 -4.21 -2.11
N PHE A 196 -9.95 -3.46 -1.70
CA PHE A 196 -8.64 -3.51 -2.32
C PHE A 196 -7.77 -4.62 -1.75
N PHE A 197 -7.76 -4.84 -0.43
CA PHE A 197 -7.00 -5.95 0.18
C PHE A 197 -7.89 -7.19 0.28
N LEU A 198 -7.55 -8.24 -0.49
CA LEU A 198 -8.38 -9.44 -0.58
C LEU A 198 -7.85 -10.58 0.30
N SER A 199 -6.52 -10.75 0.32
CA SER A 199 -5.84 -11.78 1.11
C SER A 199 -4.35 -11.49 1.19
N PHE A 200 -3.58 -12.42 1.75
CA PHE A 200 -2.12 -12.35 1.84
C PHE A 200 -1.50 -12.07 0.46
N LEU A 201 -0.77 -10.95 0.35
CA LEU A 201 -0.11 -10.50 -0.89
C LEU A 201 -1.04 -10.39 -2.11
N THR A 202 -2.35 -10.26 -1.88
CA THR A 202 -3.38 -10.30 -2.93
C THR A 202 -4.28 -9.09 -2.82
N THR A 203 -4.40 -8.34 -3.93
CA THR A 203 -5.24 -7.14 -4.02
C THR A 203 -6.27 -7.26 -5.13
N GLY A 204 -7.23 -6.32 -5.17
CA GLY A 204 -8.23 -6.20 -6.23
C GLY A 204 -7.73 -5.52 -7.52
N ILE A 205 -6.41 -5.38 -7.71
CA ILE A 205 -5.85 -4.86 -8.96
C ILE A 205 -5.84 -5.95 -10.04
N GLU A 206 -6.22 -5.60 -11.27
CA GLU A 206 -6.17 -6.52 -12.41
C GLU A 206 -4.82 -6.42 -13.16
N ASP A 207 -4.50 -7.44 -13.94
CA ASP A 207 -3.24 -7.51 -14.72
C ASP A 207 -3.05 -6.38 -15.73
N ASN A 208 -4.13 -5.74 -16.18
CA ASN A 208 -4.10 -4.59 -17.09
C ASN A 208 -4.22 -3.23 -16.39
N GLU A 209 -4.17 -3.20 -15.06
CA GLU A 209 -4.36 -2.00 -14.25
C GLU A 209 -3.06 -1.52 -13.59
N LEU A 210 -3.01 -0.22 -13.32
CA LEU A 210 -1.97 0.45 -12.56
C LEU A 210 -2.60 1.22 -11.40
N LEU A 211 -2.06 1.07 -10.19
CA LEU A 211 -2.37 1.99 -9.09
C LEU A 211 -1.72 3.34 -9.39
N ILE A 212 -2.55 4.37 -9.57
CA ILE A 212 -2.08 5.72 -9.92
C ILE A 212 -2.10 6.69 -8.73
N GLU A 213 -3.01 6.48 -7.78
CA GLU A 213 -3.25 7.40 -6.67
C GLU A 213 -3.81 6.69 -5.45
N VAL A 214 -3.49 7.21 -4.27
CA VAL A 214 -3.98 6.83 -2.95
C VAL A 214 -4.70 8.02 -2.35
N THR A 215 -5.91 7.81 -1.84
CA THR A 215 -6.73 8.86 -1.21
C THR A 215 -6.85 8.54 0.29
N VAL A 216 -6.49 9.52 1.13
CA VAL A 216 -6.59 9.42 2.58
C VAL A 216 -7.49 10.55 3.09
N PRO A 217 -8.56 10.26 3.85
CA PRO A 217 -9.42 11.30 4.39
C PRO A 217 -8.65 12.25 5.31
N VAL A 218 -8.89 13.56 5.18
CA VAL A 218 -8.39 14.55 6.14
C VAL A 218 -9.30 14.55 7.35
N LEU A 219 -8.70 14.33 8.52
CA LEU A 219 -9.43 14.26 9.77
C LEU A 219 -9.65 15.66 10.35
N PRO A 220 -10.71 15.85 11.16
CA PRO A 220 -10.96 17.13 11.83
C PRO A 220 -9.74 17.61 12.63
N PRO A 221 -9.45 18.92 12.67
CA PRO A 221 -8.38 19.48 13.48
C PRO A 221 -8.46 19.03 14.94
N GLY A 222 -7.31 18.69 15.53
CA GLY A 222 -7.26 18.15 16.89
C GLY A 222 -7.50 16.65 16.99
N SER A 223 -7.79 15.94 15.88
CA SER A 223 -7.83 14.48 15.89
C SER A 223 -6.47 13.89 16.24
N GLY A 224 -6.43 13.07 17.30
CA GLY A 224 -5.24 12.36 17.72
C GLY A 224 -5.04 11.08 16.92
N GLN A 225 -3.78 10.78 16.61
CA GLN A 225 -3.37 9.63 15.80
C GLN A 225 -2.11 9.00 16.39
N ALA A 226 -2.02 7.67 16.38
CA ALA A 226 -0.81 6.97 16.77
C ALA A 226 -0.74 5.60 16.11
N ILE A 227 0.48 5.12 15.89
CA ILE A 227 0.78 3.75 15.51
C ILE A 227 1.81 3.18 16.48
N GLU A 228 1.60 1.92 16.83
CA GLU A 228 2.47 1.11 17.67
C GLU A 228 2.79 -0.17 16.93
N GLU A 229 4.04 -0.61 17.03
CA GLU A 229 4.52 -1.81 16.37
C GLU A 229 5.43 -2.58 17.31
N PHE A 230 5.35 -3.90 17.24
CA PHE A 230 6.36 -4.76 17.79
C PHE A 230 6.98 -5.61 16.68
N SER A 231 8.29 -5.44 16.53
CA SER A 231 9.15 -6.19 15.64
C SER A 231 10.29 -6.83 16.45
N LEU A 232 10.93 -7.88 15.93
CA LEU A 232 12.06 -8.52 16.63
C LEU A 232 13.28 -7.58 16.73
N ARG A 233 13.47 -6.75 15.70
CA ARG A 233 14.47 -5.68 15.64
C ARG A 233 13.86 -4.50 14.90
N HIS A 234 14.31 -3.30 15.26
CA HIS A 234 13.79 -2.09 14.62
C HIS A 234 14.04 -2.14 13.10
N GLY A 235 12.98 -1.93 12.31
CA GLY A 235 13.02 -1.99 10.84
C GLY A 235 12.81 -3.39 10.25
N ASP A 236 12.64 -4.44 11.05
CA ASP A 236 12.09 -5.71 10.57
C ASP A 236 10.58 -5.56 10.34
N PHE A 237 9.96 -6.50 9.62
CA PHE A 237 8.50 -6.55 9.54
C PHE A 237 7.88 -6.70 10.94
N ALA A 238 6.77 -6.02 11.16
CA ALA A 238 5.97 -6.16 12.36
C ALA A 238 5.56 -7.61 12.58
N LEU A 239 5.69 -8.11 13.81
CA LEU A 239 4.90 -9.27 14.22
C LEU A 239 3.44 -8.88 14.30
N VAL A 240 3.18 -7.75 14.95
CA VAL A 240 1.88 -7.10 15.01
C VAL A 240 2.10 -5.59 15.08
N ALA A 241 1.20 -4.85 14.45
CA ALA A 241 1.11 -3.40 14.59
C ALA A 241 -0.34 -3.00 14.85
N ALA A 242 -0.55 -1.89 15.56
CA ALA A 242 -1.85 -1.30 15.79
C ALA A 242 -1.80 0.20 15.50
N ALA A 243 -2.76 0.67 14.71
CA ALA A 243 -2.91 2.09 14.40
C ALA A 243 -4.28 2.56 14.91
N ALA A 244 -4.28 3.69 15.61
CA ALA A 244 -5.48 4.25 16.22
C ALA A 244 -5.64 5.73 15.89
N GLN A 245 -6.90 6.15 15.84
CA GLN A 245 -7.31 7.52 15.59
C GLN A 245 -8.48 7.86 16.50
N VAL A 246 -8.42 9.02 17.16
CA VAL A 246 -9.49 9.52 18.02
C VAL A 246 -9.82 10.95 17.66
N THR A 247 -11.11 11.25 17.49
CA THR A 247 -11.64 12.61 17.35
C THR A 247 -12.59 12.88 18.51
N LEU A 248 -12.38 14.00 19.18
CA LEU A 248 -13.29 14.51 20.20
C LEU A 248 -14.26 15.52 19.58
N GLY A 249 -15.53 15.46 19.99
CA GLY A 249 -16.52 16.48 19.70
C GLY A 249 -16.20 17.80 20.42
N THR A 250 -16.91 18.87 20.05
CA THR A 250 -16.79 20.18 20.70
C THR A 250 -17.21 20.14 22.17
N ASP A 251 -18.01 19.16 22.56
CA ASP A 251 -18.46 18.87 23.93
C ASP A 251 -17.49 17.97 24.71
N GLY A 252 -16.37 17.57 24.09
CA GLY A 252 -15.38 16.68 24.69
C GLY A 252 -15.74 15.19 24.64
N THR A 253 -16.85 14.81 24.00
CA THR A 253 -17.23 13.40 23.83
C THR A 253 -16.51 12.73 22.65
N LEU A 254 -16.54 11.40 22.58
CA LEU A 254 -15.99 10.64 21.46
C LEU A 254 -16.81 10.84 20.18
N ALA A 255 -16.30 11.62 19.24
CA ALA A 255 -16.94 11.81 17.93
C ALA A 255 -16.59 10.69 16.93
N ALA A 256 -15.34 10.22 16.97
CA ALA A 256 -14.88 9.08 16.19
C ALA A 256 -13.74 8.36 16.92
N VAL A 257 -13.74 7.03 16.83
CA VAL A 257 -12.63 6.19 17.24
C VAL A 257 -12.40 5.19 16.11
N ARG A 258 -11.17 5.11 15.63
CA ARG A 258 -10.76 4.11 14.64
C ARG A 258 -9.60 3.29 15.16
N LEU A 259 -9.59 2.02 14.83
CA LEU A 259 -8.56 1.08 15.21
C LEU A 259 -8.33 0.11 14.07
N GLY A 260 -7.10 -0.01 13.60
CA GLY A 260 -6.69 -1.10 12.72
C GLY A 260 -5.58 -1.94 13.34
N ILE A 261 -5.53 -3.22 12.96
CA ILE A 261 -4.50 -4.18 13.37
C ILE A 261 -3.84 -4.78 12.13
N GLY A 262 -2.50 -4.77 12.09
CA GLY A 262 -1.67 -5.39 11.05
C GLY A 262 -0.88 -6.57 11.60
N GLY A 263 -0.47 -7.51 10.73
CA GLY A 263 0.35 -8.67 11.09
C GLY A 263 -0.37 -9.81 11.85
N ALA A 264 -1.68 -9.67 12.09
CA ALA A 264 -2.49 -10.62 12.86
C ALA A 264 -3.69 -11.21 12.08
N ALA A 265 -3.69 -11.08 10.76
CA ALA A 265 -4.65 -11.69 9.82
C ALA A 265 -4.07 -11.64 8.39
N PRO A 266 -4.70 -12.29 7.39
CA PRO A 266 -4.24 -12.23 5.99
C PRO A 266 -4.24 -10.83 5.34
N THR A 267 -4.93 -9.86 5.96
CA THR A 267 -4.94 -8.44 5.58
C THR A 267 -5.02 -7.59 6.85
N PRO A 268 -4.68 -6.29 6.82
CA PRO A 268 -4.95 -5.42 7.97
C PRO A 268 -6.46 -5.37 8.26
N ILE A 269 -6.83 -5.51 9.53
CA ILE A 269 -8.22 -5.56 9.97
C ILE A 269 -8.65 -4.22 10.55
N ASP A 270 -9.81 -3.72 10.13
CA ASP A 270 -10.48 -2.58 10.75
C ASP A 270 -11.37 -3.07 11.91
N CYS A 271 -11.04 -2.64 13.12
CA CYS A 271 -11.75 -2.95 14.37
C CYS A 271 -12.56 -1.74 14.87
N SER A 272 -12.78 -0.72 14.05
CA SER A 272 -13.45 0.53 14.46
C SER A 272 -14.92 0.31 14.88
N HIS A 273 -15.57 -0.73 14.37
CA HIS A 273 -16.96 -1.07 14.72
C HIS A 273 -17.14 -1.35 16.23
N LEU A 274 -16.09 -1.82 16.91
CA LEU A 274 -16.11 -2.10 18.35
C LEU A 274 -16.39 -0.85 19.20
N PHE A 275 -16.08 0.34 18.69
CA PHE A 275 -16.22 1.60 19.43
C PHE A 275 -17.52 2.34 19.15
N VAL A 276 -18.36 1.86 18.23
CA VAL A 276 -19.67 2.46 17.92
C VAL A 276 -20.55 2.68 19.18
N PRO A 277 -20.62 1.73 20.14
CA PRO A 277 -21.46 1.89 21.33
C PRO A 277 -21.06 3.06 22.25
N VAL A 278 -19.80 3.49 22.21
CA VAL A 278 -19.25 4.53 23.10
C VAL A 278 -19.11 5.90 22.43
N LEU A 279 -19.50 6.02 21.17
CA LEU A 279 -19.59 7.33 20.52
C LEU A 279 -20.58 8.24 21.26
N LYS A 280 -20.29 9.54 21.29
CA LYS A 280 -21.02 10.58 22.05
C LYS A 280 -20.98 10.41 23.58
N GLN A 281 -20.10 9.54 24.09
CA GLN A 281 -19.82 9.43 25.53
C GLN A 281 -18.48 10.08 25.87
N ALA A 282 -18.22 10.29 27.16
CA ALA A 282 -16.92 10.77 27.62
C ALA A 282 -15.81 9.74 27.29
N PRO A 283 -14.58 10.19 26.96
CA PRO A 283 -13.46 9.31 26.63
C PRO A 283 -12.90 8.61 27.88
N ASP A 284 -13.64 7.66 28.44
CA ASP A 284 -13.24 6.91 29.63
C ASP A 284 -12.22 5.80 29.26
N PRO A 285 -10.96 5.87 29.76
CA PRO A 285 -9.94 4.87 29.46
C PRO A 285 -10.30 3.45 29.91
N SER A 286 -11.09 3.30 30.97
CA SER A 286 -11.49 1.99 31.50
C SER A 286 -12.47 1.28 30.55
N VAL A 287 -13.47 2.01 30.05
CA VAL A 287 -14.44 1.52 29.07
C VAL A 287 -13.74 1.18 27.75
N LEU A 288 -12.84 2.05 27.28
CA LEU A 288 -12.08 1.79 26.05
C LEU A 288 -11.19 0.55 26.18
N ARG A 289 -10.59 0.33 27.35
CA ARG A 289 -9.81 -0.88 27.63
C ARG A 289 -10.68 -2.14 27.62
N GLU A 290 -11.88 -2.09 28.18
CA GLU A 290 -12.82 -3.22 28.17
C GLU A 290 -13.20 -3.62 26.73
N ILE A 291 -13.48 -2.63 25.87
CA ILE A 291 -13.78 -2.88 24.45
C ILE A 291 -12.64 -3.60 23.74
N LEU A 292 -11.40 -3.23 24.04
CA LEU A 292 -10.20 -3.79 23.40
C LEU A 292 -10.02 -5.29 23.65
N HIS A 293 -10.61 -5.85 24.71
CA HIS A 293 -10.55 -7.29 24.97
C HIS A 293 -11.20 -8.11 23.85
N ASN A 294 -12.16 -7.52 23.12
CA ASN A 294 -12.84 -8.16 22.00
C ASN A 294 -12.06 -8.06 20.68
N VAL A 295 -10.93 -7.36 20.63
CA VAL A 295 -10.13 -7.22 19.39
C VAL A 295 -9.67 -8.58 18.88
N LYS A 296 -9.31 -9.50 19.79
CA LYS A 296 -8.81 -10.84 19.46
C LYS A 296 -9.82 -11.66 18.66
N ASP A 297 -11.12 -11.47 18.89
CA ASP A 297 -12.21 -12.19 18.23
C ASP A 297 -12.35 -11.82 16.73
N HIS A 298 -11.66 -10.75 16.30
CA HIS A 298 -11.66 -10.26 14.92
C HIS A 298 -10.38 -10.60 14.15
N LEU A 299 -9.48 -11.36 14.74
CA LEU A 299 -8.16 -11.67 14.19
C LEU A 299 -8.04 -13.17 13.88
N ASP A 300 -7.21 -13.50 12.89
CA ASP A 300 -6.92 -14.87 12.48
C ASP A 300 -5.43 -15.02 12.15
N PRO A 301 -4.54 -14.91 13.16
CA PRO A 301 -3.11 -14.94 12.92
C PRO A 301 -2.61 -16.36 12.66
N THR A 302 -1.69 -16.50 11.71
CA THR A 302 -0.95 -17.75 11.50
C THR A 302 0.32 -17.76 12.35
N ALA A 303 0.64 -18.91 12.94
CA ALA A 303 1.91 -19.12 13.63
C ALA A 303 3.06 -19.29 12.62
N ASP A 304 4.25 -18.82 12.98
CA ASP A 304 5.46 -18.99 12.18
C ASP A 304 6.69 -19.21 13.07
N ILE A 305 7.88 -19.16 12.47
CA ILE A 305 9.15 -19.31 13.17
C ILE A 305 9.44 -18.18 14.16
N HIS A 306 8.70 -17.07 14.10
CA HIS A 306 8.92 -15.88 14.91
C HIS A 306 7.94 -15.77 16.08
N ALA A 307 6.70 -16.22 15.91
CA ALA A 307 5.67 -16.16 16.95
C ALA A 307 4.56 -17.18 16.76
N SER A 308 3.97 -17.63 17.88
CA SER A 308 2.71 -18.38 17.85
C SER A 308 1.51 -17.46 17.55
N ALA A 309 0.40 -18.06 17.12
CA ALA A 309 -0.84 -17.35 16.87
C ALA A 309 -1.37 -16.68 18.15
N GLU A 310 -1.29 -17.38 19.28
CA GLU A 310 -1.72 -16.89 20.60
C GLU A 310 -0.89 -15.68 21.03
N TYR A 311 0.43 -15.70 20.82
CA TYR A 311 1.28 -14.56 21.13
C TYR A 311 0.92 -13.34 20.29
N ARG A 312 0.59 -13.52 19.01
CA ARG A 312 0.13 -12.43 18.13
C ARG A 312 -1.20 -11.84 18.61
N LEU A 313 -2.14 -12.66 19.08
CA LEU A 313 -3.40 -12.19 19.65
C LEU A 313 -3.19 -11.33 20.91
N GLU A 314 -2.35 -11.79 21.85
CA GLU A 314 -2.00 -11.03 23.06
C GLU A 314 -1.30 -9.71 22.74
N LEU A 315 -0.38 -9.76 21.77
CA LEU A 315 0.35 -8.59 21.30
C LEU A 315 -0.57 -7.58 20.61
N ALA A 316 -1.54 -8.05 19.81
CA ALA A 316 -2.52 -7.19 19.16
C ALA A 316 -3.35 -6.37 20.16
N GLU A 317 -3.90 -7.02 21.19
CA GLU A 317 -4.64 -6.32 22.25
C GLU A 317 -3.74 -5.28 22.96
N THR A 318 -2.52 -5.68 23.30
CA THR A 318 -1.57 -4.80 24.00
C THR A 318 -1.19 -3.57 23.17
N LEU A 319 -0.88 -3.75 21.88
CA LEU A 319 -0.53 -2.65 20.99
C LEU A 319 -1.74 -1.78 20.67
N ALA A 320 -2.93 -2.37 20.52
CA ALA A 320 -4.17 -1.63 20.34
C ALA A 320 -4.44 -0.69 21.51
N TYR A 321 -4.23 -1.15 22.75
CA TYR A 321 -4.32 -0.32 23.94
C TYR A 321 -3.33 0.85 23.89
N ARG A 322 -2.05 0.59 23.61
CA ARG A 322 -1.00 1.63 23.56
C ARG A 322 -1.25 2.65 22.46
N ALA A 323 -1.64 2.20 21.27
CA ALA A 323 -1.96 3.06 20.15
C ALA A 323 -3.16 3.96 20.48
N LEU A 324 -4.23 3.38 21.04
CA LEU A 324 -5.43 4.13 21.43
C LEU A 324 -5.13 5.16 22.54
N GLU A 325 -4.35 4.77 23.55
CA GLU A 325 -3.94 5.66 24.64
C GLU A 325 -3.11 6.86 24.11
N ARG A 326 -2.13 6.61 23.23
CA ARG A 326 -1.35 7.68 22.60
C ARG A 326 -2.20 8.55 21.67
N ALA A 327 -3.14 7.97 20.92
CA ALA A 327 -4.06 8.72 20.09
C ALA A 327 -4.94 9.63 20.97
N MET A 328 -5.45 9.13 22.09
CA MET A 328 -6.23 9.90 23.06
C MET A 328 -5.44 11.08 23.65
N GLN A 329 -4.19 10.86 24.04
CA GLN A 329 -3.31 11.91 24.58
C GLN A 329 -3.03 13.04 23.57
N LYS A 330 -3.02 12.72 22.27
CA LYS A 330 -2.83 13.69 21.19
C LYS A 330 -4.14 14.36 20.77
N ALA A 331 -5.29 13.76 21.08
CA ALA A 331 -6.59 14.28 20.72
C ALA A 331 -6.88 15.56 21.52
N LYS A 332 -7.44 16.56 20.85
CA LYS A 332 -7.84 17.83 21.43
C LYS A 332 -9.28 18.11 21.02
N VAL A 333 -10.04 18.72 21.93
CA VAL A 333 -11.36 19.25 21.61
C VAL A 333 -11.20 20.24 20.46
N ALA A 334 -12.00 20.07 19.41
CA ALA A 334 -12.05 21.03 18.32
C ALA A 334 -12.52 22.37 18.91
N ILE A 335 -11.61 23.34 19.00
CA ILE A 335 -11.99 24.71 19.32
C ILE A 335 -12.66 25.23 18.05
N ALA A 336 -13.95 25.58 18.15
CA ALA A 336 -14.62 26.32 17.10
C ALA A 336 -13.82 27.61 16.89
N ILE A 337 -13.04 27.66 15.81
CA ILE A 337 -12.57 28.94 15.31
C ILE A 337 -13.83 29.55 14.72
N ASP A 338 -14.53 30.34 15.54
CA ASP A 338 -15.50 31.29 15.01
C ASP A 338 -14.77 32.05 13.90
N SER A 339 -15.25 31.85 12.68
CA SER A 339 -14.79 32.55 11.49
C SER A 339 -15.05 34.04 11.70
N LEU A 340 -14.07 34.72 12.30
CA LEU A 340 -14.00 36.16 12.40
C LEU A 340 -13.59 36.71 11.03
N HIS A 341 -14.62 37.13 10.30
CA HIS A 341 -14.70 38.12 9.21
C HIS A 341 -13.83 37.96 7.96
#